data_AF-A0A0Q8CT43-F1
#
_entry.id   AF-A0A0Q8CT43-F1
#
_cell.length_a   1.000
_cell.length_b   1.000
_cell.length_c   1.000
_cell.angle_alpha   90.00
_cell.angle_beta   90.00
_cell.angle_gamma   90.00
#
_symmetry.space_group_name_H-M   'P 1'
#
loop_
_entity.id
_entity.type
_entity.pdbx_description
1 polymer ?
#
loop_
_entity_poly.entity_id
_entity_poly.type
_entity_poly.pdbx_seq_one_letter_code
_entity_poly.pdbx_strand_id
1 'polypeptide(L)'
;MPYIVLGLMLVQAGAGVALLIRWMQGKRPGGRVVVAHVTAGLLTVALWSVFVIAGSVWAAWTAFVVMSVGNAVGDSMLIKRWQRTVESAPGFWPSYGAAIAAVFAGRMPRTVAFHALFAGVVYFAALAACIAASVA
;
A
#
# COMPACT_ATOMS: atom_id res chain seq x y z
N MET A 1 15.50 7.12 -12.42
CA MET A 1 14.68 6.20 -11.59
C MET A 1 13.63 6.86 -10.70
N PRO A 2 13.88 7.97 -9.96
CA PRO A 2 12.93 8.45 -8.96
C PRO A 2 11.58 8.91 -9.54
N TYR A 3 11.56 9.47 -10.77
CA TYR A 3 10.34 9.80 -11.51
C TYR A 3 9.50 8.58 -11.90
N ILE A 4 10.13 7.45 -12.23
CA ILE A 4 9.43 6.20 -12.55
C ILE A 4 8.71 5.69 -11.30
N VAL A 5 9.40 5.66 -10.16
CA VAL A 5 8.80 5.27 -8.88
C VAL A 5 7.65 6.20 -8.51
N LEU A 6 7.81 7.53 -8.70
CA LEU A 6 6.72 8.47 -8.48
C LEU A 6 5.50 8.17 -9.37
N GLY A 7 5.72 7.89 -10.66
CA GLY A 7 4.65 7.48 -11.58
C GLY A 7 3.92 6.22 -11.10
N LEU A 8 4.65 5.22 -10.64
CA LEU A 8 4.06 4.00 -10.05
C LEU A 8 3.27 4.33 -8.77
N MET A 9 3.78 5.19 -7.90
CA MET A 9 3.05 5.64 -6.70
C MET A 9 1.74 6.34 -7.06
N LEU A 10 1.71 7.15 -8.13
CA LEU A 10 0.49 7.84 -8.58
C LEU A 10 -0.54 6.85 -9.15
N VAL A 11 -0.12 5.85 -9.92
CA VAL A 11 -1.02 4.77 -10.37
C VAL A 11 -1.62 4.02 -9.17
N GLN A 12 -0.78 3.69 -8.18
CA GLN A 12 -1.21 3.03 -6.95
C GLN A 12 -2.18 3.90 -6.14
N ALA A 13 -1.91 5.20 -6.04
CA ALA A 13 -2.78 6.17 -5.39
C ALA A 13 -4.13 6.27 -6.10
N GLY A 14 -4.17 6.24 -7.44
CA GLY A 14 -5.41 6.21 -8.22
C GLY A 14 -6.30 5.00 -7.86
N ALA A 15 -5.70 3.81 -7.76
CA ALA A 15 -6.43 2.62 -7.29
C ALA A 15 -6.91 2.77 -5.82
N GLY A 16 -6.09 3.37 -4.96
CA GLY A 16 -6.44 3.70 -3.57
C GLY A 16 -7.62 4.66 -3.46
N VAL A 17 -7.66 5.70 -4.29
CA VAL A 17 -8.77 6.66 -4.37
C VAL A 17 -10.06 5.97 -4.81
N ALA A 18 -10.00 5.12 -5.84
CA ALA A 18 -11.17 4.35 -6.28
C ALA A 18 -11.72 3.46 -5.14
N LEU A 19 -10.84 2.82 -4.36
CA LEU A 19 -11.23 2.04 -3.19
C LEU A 19 -11.80 2.91 -2.06
N LEU A 20 -11.23 4.09 -1.83
CA LEU A 20 -11.68 5.06 -0.83
C LEU A 20 -13.09 5.57 -1.16
N ILE A 21 -13.34 5.96 -2.41
CA ILE A 21 -14.66 6.40 -2.88
C ILE A 21 -15.70 5.30 -2.64
N ARG A 22 -15.40 4.06 -3.03
CA ARG A 22 -16.29 2.90 -2.79
C ARG A 22 -16.50 2.62 -1.30
N TRP A 23 -15.50 2.89 -0.46
CA TRP A 23 -15.63 2.78 0.98
C TRP A 23 -16.55 3.87 1.54
N MET A 24 -16.38 5.14 1.12
CA MET A 24 -17.22 6.27 1.53
C MET A 24 -18.69 6.11 1.11
N GLN A 25 -18.92 5.53 -0.06
CA GLN A 25 -20.28 5.22 -0.54
C GLN A 25 -20.95 4.09 0.26
N GLY A 26 -20.20 3.29 1.01
CA GLY A 26 -20.73 2.23 1.86
C GLY A 26 -20.78 2.64 3.33
N LYS A 27 -21.78 2.17 4.09
CA LYS A 27 -21.82 2.30 5.56
C LYS A 27 -20.84 1.33 6.23
N ARG A 28 -19.54 1.40 5.91
CA ARG A 28 -18.54 0.39 6.31
C ARG A 28 -17.73 0.83 7.53
N PRO A 29 -17.58 -0.03 8.56
CA PRO A 29 -16.77 0.28 9.74
C PRO A 29 -15.27 0.37 9.41
N GLY A 30 -14.50 1.01 10.28
CA GLY A 30 -13.02 1.04 10.21
C GLY A 30 -12.40 2.36 9.75
N GLY A 31 -13.11 3.49 9.85
CA GLY A 31 -12.64 4.79 9.36
C GLY A 31 -11.25 5.21 9.87
N ARG A 32 -10.92 4.98 11.14
CA ARG A 32 -9.59 5.32 11.69
C ARG A 32 -8.45 4.62 10.96
N VAL A 33 -8.61 3.33 10.65
CA VAL A 33 -7.58 2.53 9.94
C VAL A 33 -7.45 2.99 8.48
N VAL A 34 -8.59 3.30 7.83
CA VAL A 34 -8.60 3.83 6.46
C VAL A 34 -7.91 5.20 6.41
N VAL A 35 -8.22 6.10 7.34
CA VAL A 35 -7.57 7.42 7.43
C VAL A 35 -6.08 7.27 7.64
N ALA A 36 -5.64 6.44 8.59
CA ALA A 36 -4.22 6.19 8.83
C ALA A 36 -3.49 5.68 7.58
N HIS A 37 -4.10 4.73 6.86
CA HIS A 37 -3.53 4.19 5.62
C HIS A 37 -3.45 5.24 4.50
N VAL A 38 -4.52 6.02 4.29
CA VAL A 38 -4.55 7.10 3.29
C VAL A 38 -3.54 8.19 3.62
N THR A 39 -3.46 8.61 4.88
CA THR A 39 -2.48 9.61 5.34
C THR A 39 -1.05 9.12 5.12
N ALA A 40 -0.73 7.86 5.44
CA ALA A 40 0.58 7.28 5.16
C ALA A 40 0.91 7.30 3.65
N GLY A 41 -0.07 6.98 2.79
CA GLY A 41 0.08 7.06 1.34
C GLY A 41 0.37 8.49 0.84
N LEU A 42 -0.38 9.48 1.32
CA LEU A 42 -0.16 10.89 0.96
C LEU A 42 1.20 11.40 1.42
N LEU A 43 1.61 11.07 2.66
CA LEU A 43 2.92 11.42 3.19
C LEU A 43 4.05 10.77 2.38
N THR A 44 3.88 9.50 1.99
CA THR A 44 4.83 8.80 1.13
C THR A 44 5.02 9.53 -0.19
N VAL A 45 3.93 9.91 -0.88
CA VAL A 45 4.01 10.65 -2.15
C VAL A 45 4.65 12.03 -1.96
N ALA A 46 4.30 12.75 -0.89
CA ALA A 46 4.87 14.06 -0.59
C ALA A 46 6.39 13.98 -0.35
N LEU A 47 6.83 13.06 0.50
CA LEU A 47 8.25 12.83 0.79
C LEU A 47 9.02 12.36 -0.45
N TRP A 48 8.42 11.47 -1.26
CA TRP A 48 9.04 11.03 -2.50
C TRP A 48 9.15 12.17 -3.53
N SER A 49 8.18 13.07 -3.56
CA SER A 49 8.25 14.27 -4.40
C SER A 49 9.38 15.20 -3.97
N VAL A 50 9.61 15.35 -2.66
CA VAL A 50 10.77 16.08 -2.12
C VAL A 50 12.07 15.42 -2.58
N PHE A 51 12.17 14.10 -2.54
CA PHE A 51 13.34 13.39 -3.07
C PHE A 51 13.55 13.65 -4.57
N VAL A 52 12.49 13.61 -5.37
CA VAL A 52 12.54 13.89 -6.82
C VAL A 52 13.01 15.32 -7.11
N ILE A 53 12.54 16.30 -6.34
CA ILE A 53 12.82 17.73 -6.59
C ILE A 53 14.20 18.13 -6.06
N ALA A 54 14.53 17.70 -4.83
CA ALA A 54 15.71 18.18 -4.10
C ALA A 54 16.88 17.17 -4.10
N GLY A 55 16.70 15.97 -4.63
CA GLY A 55 17.73 14.91 -4.59
C GLY A 55 18.03 14.38 -3.19
N SER A 56 17.19 14.67 -2.19
CA SER A 56 17.45 14.30 -0.80
C SER A 56 17.26 12.81 -0.55
N VAL A 57 18.37 12.08 -0.39
CA VAL A 57 18.37 10.64 -0.09
C VAL A 57 17.64 10.33 1.23
N TRP A 58 17.72 11.21 2.22
CA TRP A 58 16.96 11.09 3.47
C TRP A 58 15.45 11.17 3.25
N ALA A 59 14.97 12.01 2.33
CA ALA A 59 13.56 12.06 1.97
C ALA A 59 13.10 10.74 1.33
N ALA A 60 13.94 10.09 0.51
CA ALA A 60 13.64 8.79 -0.10
C ALA A 60 13.49 7.69 0.96
N TRP A 61 14.45 7.58 1.88
CA TRP A 61 14.39 6.60 2.97
C TRP A 61 13.23 6.86 3.93
N THR A 62 12.95 8.13 4.26
CA THR A 62 11.81 8.48 5.12
C THR A 62 10.49 8.11 4.44
N ALA A 63 10.35 8.40 3.15
CA ALA A 63 9.18 7.97 2.36
C ALA A 63 9.04 6.45 2.38
N PHE A 64 10.14 5.70 2.23
CA PHE A 64 10.13 4.24 2.25
C PHE A 64 9.71 3.67 3.61
N VAL A 65 10.19 4.24 4.71
CA VAL A 65 9.76 3.85 6.07
C VAL A 65 8.26 4.12 6.27
N VAL A 66 7.78 5.31 5.88
CA VAL A 66 6.35 5.65 5.95
C VAL A 66 5.50 4.69 5.10
N MET A 67 5.97 4.36 3.89
CA MET A 67 5.32 3.39 3.02
C MET A 67 5.25 2.00 3.65
N SER A 68 6.32 1.56 4.32
CA SER A 68 6.38 0.25 4.99
C SER A 68 5.32 0.15 6.10
N VAL A 69 5.19 1.20 6.91
CA VAL A 69 4.13 1.29 7.94
C VAL A 69 2.74 1.32 7.30
N GLY A 70 2.57 2.12 6.24
CA GLY A 70 1.33 2.19 5.47
C GLY A 70 0.90 0.85 4.89
N ASN A 71 1.84 0.07 4.35
CA ASN A 71 1.61 -1.27 3.82
C ASN A 71 1.21 -2.26 4.91
N ALA A 72 1.87 -2.24 6.08
CA ALA A 72 1.47 -3.08 7.20
C ALA A 72 0.02 -2.80 7.65
N VAL A 73 -0.39 -1.53 7.65
CA VAL A 73 -1.79 -1.14 7.92
C VAL A 73 -2.71 -1.69 6.83
N GLY A 74 -2.35 -1.55 5.55
CA GLY A 74 -3.10 -2.07 4.41
C GLY A 74 -3.27 -3.59 4.45
N ASP A 75 -2.22 -4.32 4.81
CA ASP A 75 -2.22 -5.78 4.99
C ASP A 75 -3.18 -6.19 6.10
N SER A 76 -3.21 -5.46 7.21
CA SER A 76 -4.19 -5.70 8.27
C SER A 76 -5.64 -5.54 7.78
N MET A 77 -5.90 -4.62 6.84
CA MET A 77 -7.22 -4.44 6.23
C MET A 77 -7.56 -5.59 5.28
N LEU A 78 -6.59 -6.08 4.51
CA LEU A 78 -6.75 -7.25 3.63
C LEU A 78 -7.05 -8.52 4.44
N ILE A 79 -6.30 -8.75 5.51
CA ILE A 79 -6.53 -9.84 6.46
C ILE A 79 -7.94 -9.74 7.05
N LYS A 80 -8.31 -8.59 7.62
CA LYS A 80 -9.64 -8.38 8.20
C LYS A 80 -10.76 -8.57 7.19
N ARG A 81 -10.53 -8.22 5.92
CA ARG A 81 -11.49 -8.49 4.85
C ARG A 81 -11.64 -10.00 4.61
N TRP A 82 -10.54 -10.73 4.51
CA TRP A 82 -10.56 -12.18 4.35
C TRP A 82 -11.23 -12.88 5.54
N GLN A 83 -10.91 -12.47 6.76
CA GLN A 83 -11.48 -13.05 7.99
C GLN A 83 -13.01 -12.89 8.07
N ARG A 84 -13.59 -11.86 7.44
CA ARG A 84 -15.06 -11.70 7.35
C ARG A 84 -15.73 -12.65 6.36
N THR A 85 -14.95 -13.36 5.54
CA THR A 85 -15.47 -14.30 4.53
C THR A 85 -15.30 -15.77 4.92
N VAL A 86 -14.68 -16.05 6.05
CA VAL A 86 -14.44 -17.42 6.57
C VAL A 86 -15.13 -17.59 7.91
N GLU A 87 -15.68 -18.78 8.17
CA GLU A 87 -16.41 -19.09 9.41
C GLU A 87 -15.50 -19.11 10.65
N SER A 88 -14.24 -19.47 10.48
CA SER A 88 -13.24 -19.47 11.55
C SER A 88 -12.00 -18.73 11.08
N ALA A 89 -11.70 -17.60 11.71
CA ALA A 89 -10.50 -16.83 11.46
C ALA A 89 -9.34 -17.40 12.29
N PRO A 90 -8.32 -18.03 11.67
CA PRO A 90 -7.12 -18.44 12.41
C PRO A 90 -6.32 -17.21 12.87
N GLY A 91 -5.21 -17.44 13.59
CA GLY A 91 -4.28 -16.38 14.00
C GLY A 91 -3.78 -15.52 12.83
N PHE A 92 -3.05 -14.45 13.14
CA PHE A 92 -2.61 -13.44 12.15
C PHE A 92 -1.85 -14.03 10.96
N TRP A 93 -0.80 -14.83 11.21
CA TRP A 93 0.07 -15.37 10.16
C TRP A 93 -0.65 -16.33 9.19
N PRO A 94 -1.43 -17.33 9.65
CA PRO A 94 -2.23 -18.14 8.73
C PRO A 94 -3.26 -17.32 7.94
N SER A 95 -3.86 -16.30 8.56
CA SER A 95 -4.81 -15.41 7.89
C SER A 95 -4.15 -14.55 6.83
N TYR A 96 -2.89 -14.14 7.03
CA TYR A 96 -2.12 -13.38 6.05
C TYR A 96 -1.84 -14.20 4.79
N GLY A 97 -1.28 -15.40 4.95
CA GLY A 97 -1.03 -16.30 3.82
C GLY A 97 -2.31 -16.64 3.04
N ALA A 98 -3.40 -16.91 3.76
CA ALA A 98 -4.70 -17.20 3.14
C ALA A 98 -5.30 -15.98 2.41
N ALA A 99 -5.13 -14.77 2.94
CA ALA A 99 -5.60 -13.55 2.30
C ALA A 99 -4.83 -13.26 1.00
N ILE A 100 -3.51 -13.48 0.99
CA ILE A 100 -2.69 -13.38 -0.22
C ILE A 100 -3.11 -14.45 -1.24
N ALA A 101 -3.24 -15.72 -0.81
CA ALA A 101 -3.70 -16.79 -1.69
C ALA A 101 -5.08 -16.48 -2.30
N ALA A 102 -5.99 -15.87 -1.53
CA ALA A 102 -7.30 -15.44 -2.02
C ALA A 102 -7.21 -14.34 -3.08
N VAL A 103 -6.24 -13.43 -3.00
CA VAL A 103 -5.96 -12.44 -4.05
C VAL A 103 -5.56 -13.14 -5.35
N PHE A 104 -4.61 -14.06 -5.30
CA PHE A 104 -4.15 -14.81 -6.48
C PHE A 104 -5.21 -15.77 -7.04
N ALA A 105 -6.04 -16.36 -6.18
CA ALA A 105 -7.15 -17.22 -6.57
C ALA A 105 -8.37 -16.46 -7.11
N GLY A 106 -8.29 -15.13 -7.26
CA GLY A 106 -9.39 -14.31 -7.78
C GLY A 106 -10.60 -14.20 -6.85
N ARG A 107 -10.44 -14.52 -5.56
CA ARG A 107 -11.50 -14.47 -4.54
C ARG A 107 -11.68 -13.07 -3.92
N MET A 108 -10.92 -12.08 -4.40
CA MET A 108 -10.98 -10.69 -3.98
C MET A 108 -11.48 -9.80 -5.12
N PRO A 109 -12.17 -8.67 -4.82
CA PRO A 109 -12.55 -7.72 -5.85
C PRO A 109 -11.34 -7.26 -6.66
N ARG A 110 -11.47 -7.17 -8.00
CA ARG A 110 -10.36 -6.87 -8.92
C ARG A 110 -9.53 -5.64 -8.52
N THR A 111 -10.18 -4.56 -8.09
CA THR A 111 -9.48 -3.34 -7.64
C THR A 111 -8.69 -3.53 -6.36
N VAL A 112 -9.15 -4.39 -5.45
CA VAL A 112 -8.43 -4.75 -4.22
C VAL A 112 -7.22 -5.62 -4.58
N ALA A 113 -7.41 -6.61 -5.44
CA ALA A 113 -6.33 -7.47 -5.91
C ALA A 113 -5.24 -6.67 -6.63
N PHE A 114 -5.63 -5.80 -7.56
CA PHE A 114 -4.71 -4.89 -8.24
C PHE A 114 -3.94 -4.02 -7.23
N HIS A 115 -4.64 -3.33 -6.34
CA HIS A 115 -4.00 -2.44 -5.37
C HIS A 115 -3.04 -3.20 -4.45
N ALA A 116 -3.40 -4.41 -3.98
CA ALA A 116 -2.54 -5.22 -3.12
C ALA A 116 -1.28 -5.72 -3.86
N LEU A 117 -1.43 -6.25 -5.07
CA LEU A 117 -0.30 -6.79 -5.84
C LEU A 117 0.62 -5.67 -6.35
N PHE A 118 0.05 -4.58 -6.83
CA PHE A 118 0.80 -3.44 -7.35
C PHE A 118 1.53 -2.68 -6.23
N ALA A 119 1.05 -2.74 -4.99
CA ALA A 119 1.79 -2.26 -3.82
C ALA A 119 3.18 -2.91 -3.71
N GLY A 120 3.28 -4.22 -4.00
CA GLY A 120 4.56 -4.94 -4.02
C GLY A 120 5.52 -4.39 -5.06
N VAL A 121 5.02 -4.10 -6.27
CA VAL A 121 5.83 -3.50 -7.35
C VAL A 121 6.37 -2.13 -6.94
N VAL A 122 5.50 -1.25 -6.43
CA VAL A 122 5.89 0.09 -5.95
C VAL A 122 6.90 -0.01 -4.82
N TYR A 123 6.67 -0.91 -3.87
CA TYR A 123 7.52 -1.09 -2.69
C TYR A 123 8.95 -1.50 -3.06
N PHE A 124 9.11 -2.55 -3.87
CA PHE A 124 10.43 -3.00 -4.28
C PHE A 124 11.13 -2.02 -5.23
N ALA A 125 10.39 -1.33 -6.09
CA ALA A 125 10.94 -0.26 -6.93
C ALA A 125 11.45 0.92 -6.08
N ALA A 126 10.71 1.31 -5.04
CA ALA A 126 11.14 2.35 -4.11
C ALA A 126 12.36 1.93 -3.30
N LEU A 127 12.40 0.69 -2.80
CA LEU A 127 13.57 0.15 -2.10
C LEU A 127 14.81 0.18 -3.00
N ALA A 128 14.70 -0.33 -4.23
CA ALA A 128 15.78 -0.33 -5.20
C ALA A 128 16.27 1.09 -5.50
N ALA A 129 15.35 2.06 -5.65
CA ALA A 129 15.71 3.46 -5.85
C ALA A 129 16.42 4.08 -4.62
N CYS A 130 16.00 3.74 -3.39
CA CYS A 130 16.68 4.20 -2.17
C CYS A 130 18.12 3.67 -2.09
N ILE A 131 18.30 2.37 -2.35
CA ILE A 131 19.63 1.74 -2.36
C ILE A 131 20.50 2.37 -3.44
N ALA A 132 20.01 2.47 -4.68
CA ALA A 132 20.74 3.06 -5.79
C ALA A 132 21.15 4.51 -5.52
N ALA A 133 20.26 5.32 -4.94
CA ALA A 133 20.56 6.70 -4.59
C ALA A 133 21.54 6.86 -3.43
N SER A 134 21.74 5.82 -2.62
CA SER A 134 22.68 5.84 -1.50
C SER A 134 24.12 5.48 -1.90
N VAL A 135 24.29 4.90 -3.10
CA VAL A 135 25.60 4.43 -3.61
C VAL A 135 26.03 5.15 -4.89
N ALA A 136 25.20 6.05 -5.41
CA ALA A 136 25.49 6.92 -6.55
C ALA A 136 26.20 8.19 -6.09
#